data_AF-A0A4Y2D6P1-F1
#
_entry.id   AF-A0A4Y2D6P1-F1
#
_cell.length_a   1.000
_cell.length_b   1.000
_cell.length_c   1.000
_cell.angle_alpha   90.00
_cell.angle_beta   90.00
_cell.angle_gamma   90.00
#
_symmetry.space_group_name_H-M   'P 1'
#
loop_
_entity.id
_entity.type
_entity.pdbx_description
1 polymer ?
#
loop_
_entity_poly.entity_id
_entity_poly.type
_entity_poly.pdbx_seq_one_letter_code
_entity_poly.pdbx_strand_id
1 'polypeptide(L)'
;MQALPLQSENVTVWCGFTAAFIVGPFVFEEIGPSGPVTCIGNGERYESLLRNHLKPALQQREFVAFTICIQDGAPPHIATLVKQLLNLGNDRIISRHFSTAWPPRSSDLNPCDFWLWGYLKDVYGGTIANLAGFKNRIKQYNHNITTEALRSVEEHAVLRFQLIGENGGHHIEHFLSKWKPASYS
;
A
#
# COMPACT_ATOMS: atom_id res chain seq x y z
N MET A 1 37.82 -8.32 13.91
CA MET A 1 36.56 -8.99 13.53
C MET A 1 35.43 -8.02 13.85
N GLN A 2 34.75 -7.49 12.82
CA GLN A 2 33.53 -6.70 13.02
C GLN A 2 32.38 -7.66 13.33
N ALA A 3 31.61 -7.37 14.37
CA ALA A 3 30.42 -8.15 14.69
C ALA A 3 29.41 -8.01 13.53
N LEU A 4 28.97 -9.14 12.98
CA LEU A 4 27.83 -9.14 12.05
C LEU A 4 26.59 -8.64 12.81
N PRO A 5 25.83 -7.68 12.28
CA PRO A 5 24.62 -7.23 12.93
C PRO A 5 23.65 -8.40 13.11
N LEU A 6 23.08 -8.52 14.32
CA LEU A 6 22.13 -9.57 14.73
C LEU A 6 20.80 -9.52 13.95
N GLN A 7 20.54 -8.45 13.20
CA GLN A 7 19.36 -8.27 12.37
C GLN A 7 19.78 -8.04 10.92
N SER A 8 19.06 -8.70 10.00
CA SER A 8 19.11 -8.35 8.58
C SER A 8 18.63 -6.91 8.37
N GLU A 9 19.30 -6.18 7.49
CA GLU A 9 18.81 -4.88 7.03
C GLU A 9 17.39 -5.02 6.46
N ASN A 10 16.54 -4.05 6.76
CA ASN A 10 15.16 -4.01 6.28
C ASN A 10 14.83 -2.63 5.71
N VAL A 11 13.77 -2.58 4.91
CA VAL A 11 13.21 -1.33 4.37
C VAL A 11 11.71 -1.31 4.61
N THR A 12 11.24 -0.19 5.14
CA THR A 12 9.81 0.12 5.20
C THR A 12 9.42 0.85 3.92
N VAL A 13 8.50 0.28 3.15
CA VAL A 13 8.02 0.84 1.88
C VAL A 13 6.53 1.15 1.98
N TRP A 14 6.13 2.26 1.39
CA TRP A 14 4.73 2.58 1.10
C TRP A 14 4.49 2.56 -0.40
N CYS A 15 3.39 1.95 -0.80
CA CYS A 15 2.82 2.01 -2.13
C CYS A 15 1.29 2.14 -2.02
N GLY A 16 0.70 2.86 -2.96
CA GLY A 16 -0.74 2.86 -3.20
C GLY A 16 -1.00 2.85 -4.69
N PHE A 17 -2.20 2.49 -5.13
CA PHE A 17 -2.54 2.49 -6.55
C PHE A 17 -4.02 2.81 -6.79
N THR A 18 -4.31 3.18 -8.02
CA THR A 18 -5.65 3.22 -8.61
C THR A 18 -5.72 2.20 -9.74
N ALA A 19 -6.90 2.00 -10.34
CA ALA A 19 -7.04 1.23 -11.58
C ALA A 19 -6.13 1.70 -12.73
N ALA A 20 -5.70 2.96 -12.70
CA ALA A 20 -4.98 3.60 -13.80
C ALA A 20 -3.46 3.64 -13.58
N PHE A 21 -3.00 3.76 -12.33
CA PHE A 21 -1.57 3.95 -12.03
C PHE A 21 -1.22 3.61 -10.58
N ILE A 22 0.07 3.31 -10.38
CA ILE A 22 0.68 3.18 -9.06
C ILE A 22 1.27 4.52 -8.58
N VAL A 23 1.22 4.73 -7.27
CA VAL A 23 1.84 5.84 -6.55
C VAL A 23 2.86 5.25 -5.57
N GLY A 24 4.12 5.63 -5.73
CA GLY A 24 5.25 4.99 -5.05
C GLY A 24 6.05 4.09 -6.01
N PRO A 25 6.98 3.26 -5.49
CA PRO A 25 7.25 3.01 -4.07
C PRO A 25 7.99 4.18 -3.39
N PHE A 26 7.57 4.52 -2.17
CA PHE A 26 8.30 5.45 -1.30
C PHE A 26 8.90 4.69 -0.13
N VAL A 27 10.18 4.94 0.16
CA VAL A 27 10.89 4.31 1.26
C VAL A 27 10.93 5.30 2.42
N PHE A 28 10.60 4.85 3.63
CA PHE A 28 10.74 5.70 4.81
C PHE A 28 12.21 5.73 5.26
N GLU A 29 12.83 6.89 5.13
CA GLU A 29 14.24 7.11 5.45
C GLU A 29 14.45 8.45 6.17
N GLU A 30 15.48 8.49 7.00
CA GLU A 30 15.99 9.72 7.62
C GLU A 30 17.45 9.93 7.25
N ILE A 31 17.88 11.19 7.19
CA ILE A 31 19.28 11.52 6.93
C ILE A 31 20.07 11.29 8.21
N GLY A 32 20.80 10.18 8.25
CA GLY A 32 21.78 9.89 9.30
C GLY A 32 23.17 10.46 9.00
N PRO A 33 24.11 10.33 9.94
CA PRO A 33 25.48 10.83 9.80
C PRO A 33 26.25 10.25 8.60
N SER A 34 25.84 9.07 8.13
CA SER A 34 26.48 8.34 7.02
C SER A 34 25.56 8.18 5.81
N GLY A 35 24.47 8.94 5.75
CA GLY A 35 23.48 8.88 4.68
C GLY A 35 22.11 8.38 5.13
N PRO A 36 21.21 8.04 4.19
CA PRO A 36 19.84 7.63 4.48
C PRO A 36 19.77 6.33 5.30
N VAL A 37 19.02 6.35 6.40
CA VAL A 37 18.76 5.20 7.27
C VAL A 37 17.26 4.90 7.24
N THR A 38 16.90 3.64 7.03
CA THR A 38 15.49 3.22 7.06
C THR A 38 14.87 3.44 8.43
N CYS A 39 13.66 3.97 8.46
CA CYS A 39 12.87 4.13 9.67
C CYS A 39 11.48 3.49 9.53
N ILE A 40 10.82 3.29 10.67
CA ILE A 40 9.44 2.80 10.72
C ILE A 40 8.49 3.97 10.43
N GLY A 41 7.43 3.73 9.67
CA GLY A 41 6.37 4.72 9.46
C GLY A 41 5.65 5.05 10.77
N ASN A 42 5.66 6.32 11.18
CA ASN A 42 4.80 6.84 12.25
C ASN A 42 3.74 7.77 11.63
N GLY A 43 2.83 8.31 12.46
CA GLY A 43 1.77 9.20 11.98
C GLY A 43 2.31 10.40 11.21
N GLU A 44 3.33 11.09 11.73
CA GLU A 44 3.91 12.30 11.12
C GLU A 44 4.57 12.00 9.76
N ARG A 45 5.35 10.92 9.67
CA ARG A 45 5.98 10.48 8.42
C ARG A 45 4.93 10.06 7.39
N TYR A 46 3.88 9.37 7.84
CA TYR A 46 2.77 8.98 6.97
C TYR A 46 2.03 10.21 6.44
N GLU A 47 1.70 11.18 7.29
CA GLU A 47 1.07 12.43 6.87
C GLU A 47 1.91 13.23 5.90
N SER A 48 3.21 13.36 6.18
CA SER A 48 4.16 14.01 5.27
C SER A 48 4.17 13.31 3.91
N LEU A 49 4.15 11.97 3.88
CA LEU A 49 4.04 11.21 2.64
C LEU A 49 2.73 11.51 1.90
N LEU A 50 1.60 11.53 2.60
CA LEU A 50 0.31 11.83 1.99
C LEU A 50 0.27 13.25 1.41
N ARG A 51 0.79 14.23 2.16
CA ARG A 51 0.80 15.64 1.80
C ARG A 51 1.74 15.94 0.63
N ASN A 52 2.94 15.36 0.66
CA ASN A 52 4.03 15.74 -0.25
C ASN A 52 4.14 14.82 -1.46
N HIS A 53 3.57 13.62 -1.41
CA HIS A 53 3.66 12.65 -2.50
C HIS A 53 2.29 12.23 -3.04
N LEU A 54 1.40 11.69 -2.20
CA LEU A 54 0.11 11.19 -2.69
C LEU A 54 -0.77 12.31 -3.26
N LYS A 55 -1.01 13.36 -2.48
CA LYS A 55 -1.90 14.45 -2.88
C LYS A 55 -1.41 15.14 -4.18
N PRO A 56 -0.13 15.50 -4.34
CA PRO A 56 0.38 16.03 -5.60
C PRO A 56 0.24 15.05 -6.77
N ALA A 57 0.50 13.75 -6.56
CA ALA A 57 0.36 12.75 -7.61
C ALA A 57 -1.10 12.62 -8.11
N LEU A 58 -2.08 12.69 -7.20
CA LEU A 58 -3.49 12.71 -7.56
C LEU A 58 -3.90 14.03 -8.23
N GLN A 59 -3.38 15.16 -7.77
CA GLN A 59 -3.67 16.49 -8.34
C GLN A 59 -3.15 16.61 -9.77
N GLN A 60 -1.89 16.24 -10.01
CA GLN A 60 -1.26 16.32 -11.34
C GLN A 60 -1.97 15.47 -12.40
N ARG A 61 -2.65 14.41 -11.98
CA ARG A 61 -3.39 13.50 -12.86
C ARG A 61 -4.90 13.81 -12.89
N GLU A 62 -5.35 14.80 -12.14
CA GLU A 62 -6.76 15.18 -12.00
C GLU A 62 -7.66 14.10 -11.37
N PHE A 63 -7.08 13.24 -10.51
CA PHE A 63 -7.78 12.13 -9.85
C PHE A 63 -8.36 12.46 -8.47
N VAL A 64 -8.07 13.64 -7.90
CA VAL A 64 -8.48 13.98 -6.51
C VAL A 64 -9.98 13.83 -6.31
N ALA A 65 -10.79 14.35 -7.24
CA ALA A 65 -12.25 14.30 -7.15
C ALA A 65 -12.83 12.91 -7.45
N PHE A 66 -12.06 12.01 -8.06
CA PHE A 66 -12.51 10.68 -8.49
C PHE A 66 -12.02 9.56 -7.58
N THR A 67 -11.07 9.83 -6.69
CA THR A 67 -10.46 8.80 -5.83
C THR A 67 -11.30 8.60 -4.57
N ILE A 68 -11.54 7.33 -4.22
CA ILE A 68 -11.92 6.93 -2.86
C ILE A 68 -10.65 6.40 -2.20
N CYS A 69 -10.24 7.03 -1.10
CA CYS A 69 -9.05 6.59 -0.37
C CYS A 69 -9.42 5.43 0.55
N ILE A 70 -8.69 4.32 0.45
CA ILE A 70 -8.87 3.14 1.29
C ILE A 70 -7.59 2.92 2.09
N GLN A 71 -7.71 2.81 3.41
CA GLN A 71 -6.60 2.46 4.29
C GLN A 71 -7.08 1.65 5.50
N ASP A 72 -6.21 0.79 6.01
CA ASP A 72 -6.51 -0.05 7.17
C ASP A 72 -6.47 0.73 8.51
N GLY A 73 -6.66 0.01 9.61
CA GLY A 73 -6.65 0.57 10.96
C GLY A 73 -5.27 0.65 11.61
N ALA A 74 -4.16 0.60 10.88
CA ALA A 74 -2.82 0.67 11.45
C ALA A 74 -2.59 1.99 12.22
N PRO A 75 -1.81 2.00 13.31
CA PRO A 75 -1.63 3.20 14.13
C PRO A 75 -1.20 4.47 13.37
N PRO A 76 -0.28 4.42 12.39
CA PRO A 76 0.06 5.59 11.58
C PRO A 76 -1.14 6.12 10.78
N HIS A 77 -1.98 5.24 10.24
CA HIS A 77 -3.12 5.62 9.37
C HIS A 77 -4.26 6.31 10.14
N ILE A 78 -4.39 6.03 11.43
CA ILE A 78 -5.45 6.59 12.29
C ILE A 78 -4.96 7.74 13.18
N ALA A 79 -3.72 8.18 13.01
CA ALA A 79 -3.15 9.31 13.74
C ALA A 79 -4.00 10.58 13.55
N THR A 80 -4.10 11.42 14.57
CA THR A 80 -4.96 12.63 14.55
C THR A 80 -4.65 13.54 13.37
N LEU A 81 -3.37 13.82 13.12
CA LEU A 81 -2.90 14.66 12.02
C LEU A 81 -3.20 14.06 10.63
N VAL A 82 -3.18 12.72 10.50
CA VAL A 82 -3.53 12.02 9.25
C VAL A 82 -5.02 12.13 9.00
N LYS A 83 -5.82 11.90 10.04
CA LYS A 83 -7.27 12.08 9.97
C LYS A 83 -7.62 13.52 9.61
N GLN A 84 -6.97 14.52 10.21
CA GLN A 84 -7.19 15.93 9.87
C GLN A 84 -6.84 16.25 8.42
N LEU A 85 -5.73 15.70 7.90
CA LEU A 85 -5.35 15.87 6.49
C LEU A 85 -6.39 15.28 5.53
N LEU A 86 -6.93 14.11 5.86
CA LEU A 86 -7.92 13.40 5.05
C LEU A 86 -9.34 13.98 5.22
N ASN A 87 -9.71 14.46 6.41
CA ASN A 87 -11.05 14.92 6.80
C ASN A 87 -11.43 16.33 6.29
N LEU A 88 -10.78 16.84 5.25
CA LEU A 88 -11.09 18.15 4.66
C LEU A 88 -12.32 18.10 3.72
N GLY A 89 -13.41 17.48 4.20
CA GLY A 89 -14.74 17.57 3.58
C GLY A 89 -15.05 16.56 2.47
N ASN A 90 -14.48 15.35 2.52
CA ASN A 90 -14.70 14.36 1.47
C ASN A 90 -15.22 13.03 2.07
N ASP A 91 -16.44 12.64 1.70
CA ASP A 91 -17.04 11.33 2.05
C ASP A 91 -16.38 10.14 1.32
N ARG A 92 -15.30 10.40 0.59
CA ARG A 92 -14.57 9.43 -0.24
C ARG A 92 -13.39 8.81 0.50
N ILE A 93 -13.58 8.47 1.77
CA ILE A 93 -12.55 7.81 2.60
C ILE A 93 -13.16 6.61 3.30
N ILE A 94 -12.52 5.46 3.12
CA ILE A 94 -12.79 4.23 3.86
C ILE A 94 -11.60 3.98 4.78
N SER A 95 -11.79 4.26 6.06
CA SER A 95 -10.74 4.17 7.08
C SER A 95 -11.39 4.06 8.45
N ARG A 96 -10.68 3.49 9.43
CA ARG A 96 -11.16 3.48 10.81
C ARG A 96 -11.38 4.92 11.32
N HIS A 97 -12.48 5.14 12.04
CA HIS A 97 -12.93 6.44 12.58
C HIS A 97 -13.43 7.47 11.55
N PHE A 98 -13.74 7.04 10.32
CA PHE A 98 -14.50 7.82 9.33
C PHE A 98 -15.94 7.29 9.21
N SER A 99 -16.79 8.00 8.45
CA SER A 99 -18.19 7.63 8.20
C SER A 99 -18.31 6.22 7.61
N THR A 100 -17.49 5.90 6.60
CA THR A 100 -17.33 4.55 6.08
C THR A 100 -16.14 3.90 6.79
N ALA A 101 -16.40 3.15 7.84
CA ALA A 101 -15.36 2.55 8.67
C ALA A 101 -14.72 1.32 8.00
N TRP A 102 -13.39 1.25 7.98
CA TRP A 102 -12.67 0.03 7.60
C TRP A 102 -12.83 -1.05 8.70
N PRO A 103 -13.28 -2.26 8.36
CA PRO A 103 -13.47 -3.33 9.34
C PRO A 103 -12.12 -3.82 9.93
N PRO A 104 -12.08 -4.17 11.23
CA PRO A 104 -10.87 -4.70 11.84
C PRO A 104 -10.53 -6.09 11.28
N ARG A 105 -9.23 -6.36 11.09
CA ARG A 105 -8.69 -7.67 10.64
C ARG A 105 -9.13 -8.12 9.24
N SER A 106 -9.50 -7.19 8.37
CA SER A 106 -9.95 -7.47 7.00
C SER A 106 -8.86 -7.20 5.97
N SER A 107 -7.70 -7.83 6.11
CA SER A 107 -6.62 -7.73 5.12
C SER A 107 -7.02 -8.36 3.77
N ASP A 108 -7.94 -9.31 3.79
CA ASP A 108 -8.55 -9.94 2.61
C ASP A 108 -9.34 -8.95 1.74
N LEU A 109 -9.69 -7.77 2.25
CA LEU A 109 -10.33 -6.70 1.51
C LEU A 109 -9.35 -5.67 0.93
N ASN A 110 -8.14 -5.56 1.50
CA ASN A 110 -7.19 -4.55 1.08
C ASN A 110 -6.41 -5.03 -0.15
N PRO A 111 -6.53 -4.36 -1.31
CA PRO A 111 -5.82 -4.76 -2.53
C PRO A 111 -4.31 -4.76 -2.40
N CYS A 112 -3.75 -3.91 -1.53
CA CYS A 112 -2.33 -3.95 -1.24
C CYS A 112 -1.93 -5.24 -0.52
N ASP A 113 -2.76 -5.71 0.42
CA ASP A 113 -2.46 -6.89 1.26
C ASP A 113 -2.70 -8.21 0.52
N PHE A 114 -3.84 -8.36 -0.17
CA PHE A 114 -4.14 -9.61 -0.86
C PHE A 114 -3.40 -9.78 -2.19
N TRP A 115 -2.87 -8.70 -2.78
CA TRP A 115 -2.20 -8.76 -4.08
C TRP A 115 -0.85 -8.05 -4.12
N LEU A 116 -0.77 -6.73 -3.92
CA LEU A 116 0.45 -5.95 -4.23
C LEU A 116 1.67 -6.48 -3.48
N TRP A 117 1.56 -6.69 -2.17
CA TRP A 117 2.67 -7.21 -1.37
C TRP A 117 3.00 -8.66 -1.71
N GLY A 118 2.02 -9.44 -2.18
CA GLY A 118 2.22 -10.78 -2.73
C GLY A 118 3.03 -10.75 -4.03
N TYR A 119 2.68 -9.87 -4.96
CA TYR A 119 3.40 -9.65 -6.22
C TYR A 119 4.83 -9.15 -5.97
N LEU A 120 5.00 -8.22 -5.04
CA LEU A 120 6.31 -7.68 -4.71
C LEU A 120 7.22 -8.69 -3.98
N LYS A 121 6.73 -9.83 -3.48
CA LYS A 121 7.63 -10.84 -2.87
C LYS A 121 8.69 -11.36 -3.84
N ASP A 122 8.45 -11.31 -5.14
CA ASP A 122 9.42 -11.76 -6.14
C ASP A 122 10.67 -10.86 -6.18
N VAL A 123 10.66 -9.68 -5.52
CA VAL A 123 11.88 -8.87 -5.36
C VAL A 123 13.00 -9.62 -4.63
N TYR A 124 12.65 -10.62 -3.81
CA TYR A 124 13.61 -11.45 -3.07
C TYR A 124 14.27 -12.54 -3.93
N GLY A 125 13.82 -12.74 -5.18
CA GLY A 125 14.37 -13.78 -6.07
C GLY A 125 15.78 -13.46 -6.58
N GLY A 126 16.73 -14.39 -6.42
CA GLY A 126 18.12 -14.20 -6.85
C GLY A 126 18.94 -13.30 -5.92
N THR A 127 20.21 -13.04 -6.28
CA THR A 127 21.17 -12.36 -5.38
C THR A 127 20.94 -10.85 -5.34
N ILE A 128 20.79 -10.30 -4.14
CA ILE A 128 20.72 -8.86 -3.88
C ILE A 128 22.04 -8.44 -3.20
N ALA A 129 22.83 -7.61 -3.88
CA ALA A 129 24.18 -7.26 -3.43
C ALA A 129 24.20 -6.32 -2.21
N ASN A 130 23.23 -5.40 -2.11
CA ASN A 130 23.11 -4.43 -1.03
C ASN A 130 21.72 -3.78 -1.01
N LEU A 131 21.45 -2.96 0.01
CA LEU A 131 20.17 -2.29 0.23
C LEU A 131 19.78 -1.32 -0.91
N ALA A 132 20.75 -0.67 -1.56
CA ALA A 132 20.47 0.19 -2.70
C ALA A 132 19.98 -0.61 -3.92
N GLY A 133 20.62 -1.75 -4.19
CA GLY A 133 20.15 -2.72 -5.19
C GLY A 133 18.75 -3.23 -4.88
N PHE A 134 18.46 -3.51 -3.61
CA PHE A 134 17.12 -3.91 -3.17
C PHE A 134 16.06 -2.84 -3.46
N LYS A 135 16.30 -1.59 -3.06
CA LYS A 135 15.41 -0.45 -3.32
C LYS A 135 15.18 -0.23 -4.81
N ASN A 136 16.22 -0.34 -5.63
CA ASN A 136 16.12 -0.21 -7.08
C ASN A 136 15.28 -1.33 -7.69
N ARG A 137 15.43 -2.56 -7.21
CA ARG A 137 14.60 -3.68 -7.65
C ARG A 137 13.13 -3.48 -7.29
N ILE A 138 12.81 -3.00 -6.08
CA ILE A 138 11.43 -2.68 -5.68
C ILE A 138 10.83 -1.66 -6.66
N LYS A 139 11.59 -0.60 -7.03
CA LYS A 139 11.15 0.39 -8.03
C LYS A 139 10.89 -0.24 -9.40
N GLN A 140 11.75 -1.13 -9.86
CA GLN A 140 11.58 -1.83 -11.14
C GLN A 140 10.32 -2.70 -11.15
N TYR A 141 10.10 -3.51 -10.12
CA TYR A 141 8.90 -4.35 -10.02
C TYR A 141 7.61 -3.52 -9.99
N ASN A 142 7.60 -2.41 -9.26
CA ASN A 142 6.45 -1.49 -9.24
C ASN A 142 6.23 -0.85 -10.62
N HIS A 143 7.28 -0.49 -11.35
CA HIS A 143 7.17 0.09 -12.69
C HIS A 143 6.62 -0.91 -13.72
N ASN A 144 6.90 -2.20 -13.53
CA ASN A 144 6.44 -3.27 -14.42
C ASN A 144 4.97 -3.67 -14.20
N ILE A 145 4.31 -3.15 -13.17
CA ILE A 145 2.89 -3.39 -12.93
C ILE A 145 2.09 -2.72 -14.05
N THR A 146 1.37 -3.52 -14.83
CA THR A 146 0.56 -3.03 -15.95
C THR A 146 -0.76 -2.44 -15.47
N THR A 147 -1.31 -1.51 -16.26
CA THR A 147 -2.64 -0.96 -15.99
C THR A 147 -3.73 -2.03 -16.02
N GLU A 148 -3.58 -3.06 -16.85
CA GLU A 148 -4.50 -4.20 -16.91
C GLU A 148 -4.50 -4.99 -15.59
N ALA A 149 -3.33 -5.19 -14.98
CA ALA A 149 -3.23 -5.82 -13.66
C ALA A 149 -3.92 -4.96 -12.59
N LEU A 150 -3.70 -3.64 -12.61
CA LEU A 150 -4.33 -2.71 -11.68
C LEU A 150 -5.86 -2.72 -11.77
N ARG A 151 -6.42 -2.67 -12.99
CA ARG A 151 -7.87 -2.76 -13.23
C ARG A 151 -8.44 -4.09 -12.74
N SER A 152 -7.79 -5.21 -13.08
CA SER A 152 -8.23 -6.53 -12.64
C SER A 152 -8.26 -6.62 -11.12
N VAL A 153 -7.26 -6.09 -10.42
CA VAL A 153 -7.22 -6.11 -8.95
C VAL A 153 -8.30 -5.23 -8.32
N GLU A 154 -8.61 -4.07 -8.92
CA GLU A 154 -9.73 -3.22 -8.48
C GLU A 154 -11.08 -3.95 -8.65
N GLU A 155 -11.34 -4.58 -9.79
CA GLU A 155 -12.55 -5.39 -10.02
C GLU A 155 -12.69 -6.50 -8.96
N HIS A 156 -11.56 -7.12 -8.59
CA HIS A 156 -11.55 -8.14 -7.52
C HIS A 156 -11.79 -7.55 -6.14
N ALA A 157 -11.33 -6.33 -5.86
CA ALA A 157 -11.65 -5.62 -4.62
C ALA A 157 -13.16 -5.38 -4.52
N VAL A 158 -13.80 -4.91 -5.61
CA VAL A 158 -15.25 -4.71 -5.68
C VAL A 158 -16.01 -6.02 -5.47
N LEU A 159 -15.59 -7.10 -6.13
CA LEU A 159 -16.18 -8.43 -5.96
C LEU A 159 -16.08 -8.90 -4.49
N ARG A 160 -14.94 -8.70 -3.84
CA ARG A 160 -14.76 -9.05 -2.42
C ARG A 160 -15.72 -8.28 -1.51
N PHE A 161 -15.91 -6.98 -1.73
CA PHE A 161 -16.90 -6.21 -0.98
C PHE A 161 -18.33 -6.72 -1.19
N GLN A 162 -18.70 -7.08 -2.42
CA GLN A 162 -20.02 -7.66 -2.71
C GLN A 162 -20.22 -9.00 -1.99
N LEU A 163 -19.25 -9.91 -2.10
CA LEU A 163 -19.29 -11.22 -1.43
C LEU A 163 -19.38 -11.10 0.08
N ILE A 164 -18.67 -10.14 0.70
CA ILE A 164 -18.79 -9.89 2.15
C ILE A 164 -20.20 -9.43 2.49
N GLY A 165 -20.80 -8.54 1.69
CA GLY A 165 -22.18 -8.09 1.89
C GLY A 165 -23.18 -9.24 1.80
N GLU A 166 -23.06 -10.07 0.77
CA GLU A 166 -23.92 -11.25 0.54
C GLU A 166 -23.74 -12.31 1.63
N ASN A 167 -22.52 -12.47 2.14
CA ASN A 167 -22.17 -13.43 3.18
C ASN A 167 -22.33 -12.86 4.61
N GLY A 168 -23.07 -11.75 4.77
CA GLY A 168 -23.38 -11.18 6.09
C GLY A 168 -22.16 -10.78 6.92
N GLY A 169 -21.03 -10.43 6.29
CA GLY A 169 -19.79 -10.06 6.97
C GLY A 169 -18.83 -11.21 7.26
N HIS A 170 -19.16 -12.45 6.88
CA HIS A 170 -18.31 -13.62 7.13
C HIS A 170 -17.21 -13.79 6.05
N HIS A 171 -16.18 -14.59 6.40
CA HIS A 171 -15.06 -14.99 5.55
C HIS A 171 -15.49 -15.44 4.14
N ILE A 172 -14.83 -14.93 3.10
CA ILE A 172 -15.20 -15.13 1.69
C ILE A 172 -14.21 -15.97 0.89
N GLU A 173 -13.12 -16.44 1.50
CA GLU A 173 -12.02 -17.14 0.82
C GLU A 173 -12.50 -18.38 0.06
N HIS A 174 -13.52 -19.05 0.58
CA HIS A 174 -14.13 -20.22 -0.04
C HIS A 174 -14.82 -19.90 -1.39
N PHE A 175 -15.27 -18.67 -1.60
CA PHE A 175 -15.82 -18.20 -2.88
C PHE A 175 -14.73 -17.79 -3.89
N LEU A 176 -13.52 -17.50 -3.41
CA LEU A 176 -12.43 -16.92 -4.21
C LEU A 176 -11.52 -17.95 -4.89
N SER A 177 -11.79 -19.25 -4.72
CA SER A 177 -10.95 -20.39 -5.12
C SER A 177 -10.60 -20.49 -6.62
N LYS A 178 -11.08 -19.58 -7.47
CA LYS A 178 -10.86 -19.57 -8.92
C LYS A 178 -9.99 -18.42 -9.44
N TRP A 179 -9.52 -17.51 -8.60
CA TRP A 179 -8.72 -16.38 -9.08
C TRP A 179 -7.22 -16.63 -8.97
N LYS A 180 -6.52 -16.51 -10.10
CA LYS A 180 -5.08 -16.24 -10.18
C LYS A 180 -4.91 -14.92 -10.93
N PRO A 181 -4.28 -13.89 -10.35
CA PRO A 181 -3.96 -12.69 -11.12
C PRO A 181 -3.04 -13.08 -12.27
N ALA A 182 -3.15 -12.36 -13.38
CA ALA A 182 -2.34 -12.55 -14.59
C ALA A 182 -0.82 -12.35 -14.38
N SER A 183 -0.38 -12.10 -13.14
CA SER A 183 0.99 -11.79 -12.76
C SER A 183 1.73 -12.92 -12.03
N TYR A 184 1.15 -14.13 -11.90
CA TYR A 184 1.85 -15.32 -11.35
C TYR A 184 2.32 -16.32 -12.42
N SER A 185 2.37 -15.91 -13.69
CA SER A 185 2.92 -16.70 -14.80
C SER A 185 4.30 -16.24 -15.20
#